data_AF-A0A1F5DFX2-F1
#
_entry.id   AF-A0A1F5DFX2-F1
#
_cell.length_a   1.000
_cell.length_b   1.000
_cell.length_c   1.000
_cell.angle_alpha   90.00
_cell.angle_beta   90.00
_cell.angle_gamma   90.00
#
_symmetry.space_group_name_H-M   'P 1'
#
loop_
_entity.id
_entity.type
_entity.pdbx_description
1 polymer ?
#
loop_
_entity_poly.entity_id
_entity_poly.type
_entity_poly.pdbx_seq_one_letter_code
_entity_poly.pdbx_strand_id
1 'polypeptide(L)'
;MRQIGLAGIIILLVAIIVSGVTYLGGSGFSWNPGDPGFIYSLILTFGFFAAIGAGIYGAIKEMNEFLIAAGTACIALALVNKLFSTKMYSWGYLDIFFLVAGFMMILDSFHVKRIKEAKKVEETKPEPQTEKLLEKLDKLESAPEPAETETIEEGEIFHVKRQLWSEAKKKPELLKGLRDRLYSRPIVQDILRRFINSNLEIIEPIMVRSETPSYPVLSDLKGYSQRKIQYTLDELVESGVLNEDLYEKLIACPQCHKSARVFNRSKCPECDSHKVNINRLMQHLDCGAIYKQNEYQTPSGIICPKCGKKISEDLELKSVGVSFECQSCGSLFSDPLRSYFCRDCSNEFQLKNCDLLDTHSFTLNQDVRFEAKEKLIVLTIADALRKIQYSVDVPGYLKGKTGVSHEFTLTANKKSKLVALDLVASSEVVDTKTVLSSYAKFTDNISATSLLIASPVLHQEARDFLKANNIQFIEGDNMDEITDKVIKLLESTN
;
A
#
# COMPACT_ATOMS: atom_id res chain seq x y z
N MET A 1 -30.85 -2.75 10.53
CA MET A 1 -31.89 -3.77 10.26
C MET A 1 -32.84 -3.87 11.46
N ARG A 2 -33.93 -3.10 11.47
CA ARG A 2 -34.95 -3.08 12.55
C ARG A 2 -36.38 -3.24 12.02
N GLN A 3 -36.55 -3.41 10.70
CA GLN A 3 -37.86 -3.26 10.05
C GLN A 3 -38.79 -4.47 10.22
N ILE A 4 -38.25 -5.68 10.41
CA ILE A 4 -39.03 -6.93 10.40
C ILE A 4 -39.77 -7.13 11.74
N GLY A 5 -39.06 -7.04 12.88
CA GLY A 5 -39.69 -7.12 14.21
C GLY A 5 -40.67 -5.97 14.48
N LEU A 6 -40.34 -4.75 14.03
CA LEU A 6 -41.22 -3.58 14.16
C LEU A 6 -42.52 -3.77 13.34
N ALA A 7 -42.43 -4.32 12.13
CA ALA A 7 -43.59 -4.61 11.31
C ALA A 7 -44.52 -5.63 11.98
N GLY A 8 -43.98 -6.69 12.59
CA GLY A 8 -44.76 -7.66 13.34
C GLY A 8 -45.53 -7.05 14.52
N ILE A 9 -44.89 -6.15 15.27
CA ILE A 9 -45.53 -5.43 16.40
C ILE A 9 -46.60 -4.44 15.91
N ILE A 10 -46.33 -3.72 14.82
CA ILE A 10 -47.30 -2.78 14.21
C ILE A 10 -48.54 -3.54 13.71
N ILE A 11 -48.35 -4.67 13.04
CA ILE A 11 -49.44 -5.54 12.57
C ILE A 11 -50.32 -5.98 13.75
N LEU A 12 -49.70 -6.35 14.88
CA LEU A 12 -50.38 -6.75 16.11
C LEU A 12 -51.18 -5.61 16.75
N LEU A 13 -50.61 -4.40 16.80
CA LEU A 13 -51.29 -3.21 17.32
C LEU A 13 -52.50 -2.83 16.45
N VAL A 14 -52.35 -2.88 15.12
CA VAL A 14 -53.44 -2.62 14.18
C VAL A 14 -54.56 -3.65 14.34
N ALA A 15 -54.21 -4.94 14.49
CA ALA A 15 -55.18 -6.01 14.75
C ALA A 15 -56.00 -5.75 16.04
N ILE A 16 -55.35 -5.34 17.13
CA ILE A 16 -56.02 -5.01 18.39
C ILE A 16 -56.96 -3.81 18.24
N ILE A 17 -56.52 -2.76 17.54
CA ILE A 17 -57.33 -1.56 17.31
C ILE A 17 -58.57 -1.91 16.46
N VAL A 18 -58.39 -2.66 15.38
CA VAL A 18 -59.50 -3.10 14.51
C VAL A 18 -60.48 -3.98 15.28
N SER A 19 -59.99 -4.89 16.13
CA SER A 19 -60.83 -5.69 17.01
C SER A 19 -61.59 -4.85 18.04
N GLY A 20 -60.95 -3.85 18.65
CA GLY A 20 -61.59 -2.97 19.62
C GLY A 20 -62.68 -2.09 19.00
N VAL A 21 -62.44 -1.56 17.80
CA VAL A 21 -63.40 -0.72 17.07
C VAL A 21 -64.62 -1.53 16.61
N THR A 22 -64.41 -2.76 16.11
CA THR A 22 -65.52 -3.66 15.74
C THR A 22 -66.33 -4.10 16.95
N TYR A 23 -65.69 -4.28 18.11
CA TYR A 23 -66.36 -4.64 19.37
C TYR A 23 -67.18 -3.49 19.97
N LEU A 24 -66.74 -2.24 19.81
CA LEU A 24 -67.46 -1.04 20.30
C LEU A 24 -68.60 -0.59 19.37
N GLY A 25 -68.60 -1.01 18.11
CA GLY A 25 -69.64 -0.67 17.13
C GLY A 25 -70.89 -1.57 17.15
N GLY A 26 -70.86 -2.70 17.87
CA GLY A 26 -71.98 -3.63 18.00
C GLY A 26 -72.92 -3.21 19.14
N SER A 27 -74.17 -2.87 18.82
CA SER A 27 -75.18 -2.45 19.79
C SER A 27 -75.51 -3.53 20.83
N GLY A 28 -75.35 -3.19 22.12
CA GLY A 28 -75.99 -3.86 23.26
C GLY A 28 -75.06 -4.70 24.14
N PHE A 29 -74.20 -4.04 24.95
CA PHE A 29 -73.39 -4.72 25.96
C PHE A 29 -74.14 -4.87 27.29
N SER A 30 -74.43 -6.09 27.74
CA SER A 30 -74.86 -6.36 29.13
C SER A 30 -73.71 -7.00 29.91
N TRP A 31 -73.12 -6.24 30.84
CA TRP A 31 -72.07 -6.68 31.77
C TRP A 31 -72.60 -7.76 32.72
N ASN A 32 -72.18 -9.02 32.54
CA ASN A 32 -72.45 -10.07 33.54
C ASN A 32 -71.15 -10.82 33.90
N PRO A 33 -70.54 -10.57 35.09
CA PRO A 33 -69.28 -11.17 35.51
C PRO A 33 -69.30 -12.70 35.67
N GLY A 34 -70.48 -13.33 35.63
CA GLY A 34 -70.65 -14.79 35.77
C GLY A 34 -70.63 -15.59 34.46
N ASP A 35 -70.54 -14.94 33.30
CA ASP A 35 -70.49 -15.64 32.01
C ASP A 35 -69.10 -16.25 31.76
N PRO A 36 -68.97 -17.58 31.60
CA PRO A 36 -67.71 -18.22 31.25
C PRO A 36 -67.04 -17.58 30.01
N GLY A 37 -67.82 -17.17 29.01
CA GLY A 37 -67.29 -16.54 27.79
C GLY A 37 -66.54 -15.23 28.05
N PHE A 38 -66.99 -14.46 29.04
CA PHE A 38 -66.33 -13.22 29.45
C PHE A 38 -64.98 -13.50 30.14
N ILE A 39 -64.95 -14.47 31.05
CA ILE A 39 -63.71 -14.87 31.75
C ILE A 39 -62.67 -15.38 30.74
N TYR A 40 -63.11 -16.19 29.76
CA TYR A 40 -62.25 -16.64 28.67
C TYR A 40 -61.69 -15.48 27.84
N SER A 41 -62.55 -14.54 27.40
CA SER A 41 -62.11 -13.38 26.62
C SER A 41 -61.12 -12.50 27.40
N LEU A 42 -61.34 -12.32 28.70
CA LEU A 42 -60.48 -11.50 29.56
C LEU A 42 -59.10 -12.16 29.74
N ILE A 43 -59.06 -13.46 30.02
CA ILE A 43 -57.81 -14.23 30.15
C ILE A 43 -57.02 -14.22 28.84
N LEU A 44 -57.68 -14.40 27.70
CA LEU A 44 -57.04 -14.38 26.38
C LEU A 44 -56.42 -13.00 26.12
N THR A 45 -57.18 -11.92 26.39
CA THR A 45 -56.75 -10.54 26.16
C THR A 45 -55.55 -10.16 27.02
N PHE A 46 -55.57 -10.50 28.33
CA PHE A 46 -54.41 -10.29 29.21
C PHE A 46 -53.19 -11.12 28.78
N GLY A 47 -53.40 -12.37 28.37
CA GLY A 47 -52.36 -13.23 27.82
C GLY A 47 -51.68 -12.61 26.59
N PHE A 48 -52.45 -11.95 25.72
CA PHE A 48 -51.92 -11.25 24.55
C PHE A 48 -51.09 -10.03 24.93
N PHE A 49 -51.57 -9.16 25.82
CA PHE A 49 -50.78 -7.99 26.26
C PHE A 49 -49.47 -8.40 26.93
N ALA A 50 -49.47 -9.49 27.71
CA ALA A 50 -48.26 -10.03 28.31
C ALA A 50 -47.26 -10.55 27.27
N ALA A 51 -47.73 -11.26 26.23
CA ALA A 51 -46.87 -11.76 25.15
C ALA A 51 -46.25 -10.63 24.32
N ILE A 52 -47.02 -9.58 24.00
CA ILE A 52 -46.52 -8.39 23.30
C ILE A 52 -45.48 -7.67 24.16
N GLY A 53 -45.76 -7.45 25.44
CA GLY A 53 -44.83 -6.83 26.37
C GLY A 53 -43.51 -7.60 26.47
N ALA A 54 -43.58 -8.94 26.56
CA ALA A 54 -42.40 -9.81 26.56
C ALA A 54 -41.62 -9.75 25.25
N GLY A 55 -42.30 -9.71 24.10
CA GLY A 55 -41.66 -9.58 22.78
C GLY A 55 -40.95 -8.23 22.59
N ILE A 56 -41.61 -7.13 23.00
CA ILE A 56 -41.01 -5.78 22.98
C ILE A 56 -39.79 -5.72 23.91
N TYR A 57 -39.91 -6.27 25.12
CA TYR A 57 -38.81 -6.32 26.07
C TYR A 57 -37.63 -7.14 25.54
N GLY A 58 -37.90 -8.31 24.97
CA GLY A 58 -36.90 -9.16 24.31
C GLY A 58 -36.19 -8.44 23.15
N ALA A 59 -36.93 -7.68 22.34
CA ALA A 59 -36.37 -6.89 21.23
C ALA A 59 -35.52 -5.70 21.72
N ILE A 60 -35.94 -5.00 22.79
CA ILE A 60 -35.20 -3.86 23.34
C ILE A 60 -33.92 -4.31 24.04
N LYS A 61 -33.95 -5.44 24.77
CA LYS A 61 -32.82 -5.99 25.53
C LYS A 61 -31.99 -7.02 24.75
N GLU A 62 -32.31 -7.25 23.48
CA GLU A 62 -31.67 -8.25 22.61
C GLU A 62 -31.63 -9.67 23.22
N MET A 63 -32.66 -10.07 23.96
CA MET A 63 -32.72 -11.38 24.61
C MET A 63 -33.51 -12.37 23.77
N ASN A 64 -32.80 -13.31 23.14
CA ASN A 64 -33.39 -14.30 22.22
C ASN A 64 -34.45 -15.17 22.90
N GLU A 65 -34.27 -15.53 24.16
CA GLU A 65 -35.19 -16.37 24.93
C GLU A 65 -36.58 -15.73 25.07
N PHE A 66 -36.64 -14.41 25.25
CA PHE A 66 -37.89 -13.67 25.39
C PHE A 66 -38.64 -13.51 24.06
N LEU A 67 -37.94 -13.34 22.94
CA LEU A 67 -38.56 -13.31 21.61
C LEU A 67 -39.17 -14.67 21.23
N ILE A 68 -38.45 -15.76 21.52
CA ILE A 68 -38.94 -17.13 21.27
C ILE A 68 -40.13 -17.45 22.18
N ALA A 69 -40.05 -17.10 23.47
CA ALA A 69 -41.15 -17.30 24.42
C ALA A 69 -42.40 -16.49 24.03
N ALA A 70 -42.24 -15.24 23.62
CA ALA A 70 -43.35 -14.40 23.17
C ALA A 70 -44.00 -14.92 21.87
N GLY A 71 -43.18 -15.28 20.87
CA GLY A 71 -43.68 -15.81 19.59
C GLY A 71 -44.41 -17.14 19.75
N THR A 72 -43.85 -18.06 20.56
CA THR A 72 -44.50 -19.36 20.86
C THR A 72 -45.78 -19.18 21.67
N ALA A 73 -45.83 -18.24 22.62
CA ALA A 73 -47.05 -17.90 23.35
C ALA A 73 -48.15 -17.37 22.41
N CYS A 74 -47.83 -16.45 21.49
CA CYS A 74 -48.80 -15.93 20.51
C CYS A 74 -49.38 -17.04 19.62
N ILE A 75 -48.55 -17.97 19.15
CA ILE A 75 -48.99 -19.11 18.34
C ILE A 75 -49.89 -20.05 19.17
N ALA A 76 -49.50 -20.35 20.42
CA ALA A 76 -50.28 -21.20 21.32
C ALA A 76 -51.64 -20.56 21.66
N LEU A 77 -51.67 -19.27 21.97
CA LEU A 77 -52.90 -18.51 22.24
C LEU A 77 -53.84 -18.53 21.03
N ALA A 78 -53.33 -18.35 19.81
CA ALA A 78 -54.13 -18.43 18.58
C ALA A 78 -54.72 -19.85 18.37
N LEU A 79 -53.94 -20.90 18.63
CA LEU A 79 -54.40 -22.29 18.52
C LEU A 79 -55.44 -22.64 19.59
N VAL A 80 -55.25 -22.19 20.83
CA VAL A 80 -56.20 -22.38 21.94
C VAL A 80 -57.50 -21.64 21.67
N ASN A 81 -57.44 -20.40 21.18
CA ASN A 81 -58.60 -19.63 20.77
C ASN A 81 -59.43 -20.38 19.71
N LYS A 82 -58.75 -20.96 18.72
CA LYS A 82 -59.39 -21.77 17.69
C LYS A 82 -60.01 -23.05 18.23
N LEU A 83 -59.34 -23.75 19.15
CA LEU A 83 -59.87 -24.96 19.78
C LEU A 83 -61.16 -24.68 20.56
N PHE A 84 -61.22 -23.57 21.31
CA PHE A 84 -62.41 -23.20 22.08
C PHE A 84 -63.53 -22.60 21.22
N SER A 85 -63.22 -21.92 20.11
CA SER A 85 -64.23 -21.38 19.18
C SER A 85 -64.82 -22.40 18.19
N THR A 86 -64.54 -23.69 18.32
CA THR A 86 -65.07 -24.75 17.43
C THR A 86 -66.59 -24.95 17.45
N LYS A 87 -67.37 -24.05 18.07
CA LYS A 87 -68.82 -24.02 17.90
C LYS A 87 -69.37 -22.90 17.02
N MET A 88 -68.62 -21.85 16.68
CA MET A 88 -69.02 -20.87 15.66
C MET A 88 -67.80 -20.12 15.10
N TYR A 89 -67.68 -20.07 13.77
CA TYR A 89 -66.76 -19.30 12.91
C TYR A 89 -65.51 -19.98 12.31
N SER A 90 -65.38 -19.78 11.00
CA SER A 90 -64.17 -19.95 10.20
C SER A 90 -63.08 -18.98 10.66
N TRP A 91 -61.80 -19.36 10.48
CA TRP A 91 -60.63 -18.53 10.78
C TRP A 91 -60.89 -17.04 10.56
N GLY A 92 -60.87 -16.26 11.64
CA GLY A 92 -60.94 -14.81 11.54
C GLY A 92 -59.62 -14.28 11.00
N TYR A 93 -59.66 -13.13 10.31
CA TYR A 93 -58.45 -12.43 9.87
C TYR A 93 -57.43 -12.24 11.01
N LEU A 94 -57.91 -12.08 12.25
CA LEU A 94 -57.09 -11.92 13.46
C LEU A 94 -56.20 -13.13 13.76
N ASP A 95 -56.69 -14.36 13.62
CA ASP A 95 -55.91 -15.57 13.94
C ASP A 95 -54.72 -15.74 12.97
N ILE A 96 -54.90 -15.35 11.71
CA ILE A 96 -53.84 -15.35 10.69
C ILE A 96 -52.78 -14.31 11.03
N PHE A 97 -53.18 -13.10 11.42
CA PHE A 97 -52.24 -12.05 11.81
C PHE A 97 -51.40 -12.44 13.04
N PHE A 98 -51.97 -13.16 14.01
CA PHE A 98 -51.22 -13.62 15.18
C PHE A 98 -50.18 -14.69 14.84
N LEU A 99 -50.51 -15.64 13.95
CA LEU A 99 -49.54 -16.63 13.49
C LEU A 99 -48.39 -15.97 12.70
N VAL A 100 -48.72 -15.03 11.82
CA VAL A 100 -47.72 -14.27 11.05
C VAL A 100 -46.81 -13.47 11.98
N ALA A 101 -47.38 -12.79 12.99
CA ALA A 101 -46.61 -12.02 13.95
C ALA A 101 -45.72 -12.92 14.83
N GLY A 102 -46.24 -14.04 15.32
CA GLY A 102 -45.47 -15.02 16.09
C GLY A 102 -44.30 -15.61 15.28
N PHE A 103 -44.53 -15.92 13.99
CA PHE A 103 -43.49 -16.41 13.09
C PHE A 103 -42.41 -15.35 12.82
N MET A 104 -42.80 -14.09 12.59
CA MET A 104 -41.85 -12.99 12.40
C MET A 104 -40.97 -12.74 13.64
N MET A 105 -41.53 -12.81 14.85
CA MET A 105 -40.77 -12.69 16.10
C MET A 105 -39.72 -13.80 16.26
N ILE A 106 -40.05 -15.03 15.86
CA ILE A 106 -39.12 -16.16 15.88
C ILE A 106 -38.01 -15.96 14.85
N LEU A 107 -38.32 -15.52 13.63
CA LEU A 107 -37.31 -15.21 12.60
C LEU A 107 -36.34 -14.11 13.04
N ASP A 108 -36.85 -13.07 13.70
CA ASP A 108 -36.03 -11.98 14.21
C ASP A 108 -35.02 -12.49 15.27
N SER A 109 -35.41 -13.48 16.09
CA SER A 109 -34.51 -14.11 17.07
C SER A 109 -33.31 -14.83 16.42
N PHE A 110 -33.50 -15.48 15.27
CA PHE A 110 -32.41 -16.10 14.51
C PHE A 110 -31.48 -15.04 13.90
N HIS A 111 -32.04 -13.92 13.47
CA HIS A 111 -31.28 -12.80 12.94
C HIS A 111 -30.41 -12.14 14.04
N VAL A 112 -30.98 -11.92 15.23
CA VAL A 112 -30.24 -11.40 16.40
C VAL A 112 -29.14 -12.37 16.82
N LYS A 113 -29.42 -13.68 16.85
CA LYS A 113 -28.42 -14.71 17.15
C LYS A 113 -27.26 -14.68 16.16
N ARG A 114 -27.53 -14.62 14.85
CA ARG A 114 -26.50 -14.51 13.80
C ARG A 114 -25.65 -13.25 13.94
N ILE A 115 -26.24 -12.10 14.22
CA ILE A 115 -25.50 -10.85 14.44
C ILE A 115 -24.62 -10.96 15.69
N LYS A 116 -25.12 -11.52 16.79
CA LYS A 116 -24.35 -11.70 18.02
C LYS A 116 -23.19 -12.68 17.84
N GLU A 117 -23.41 -13.77 17.11
CA GLU A 117 -22.36 -14.72 16.77
C GLU A 117 -21.31 -14.07 15.85
N ALA A 118 -21.72 -13.28 14.85
CA ALA A 118 -20.80 -12.52 14.00
C ALA A 118 -19.96 -11.49 14.78
N LYS A 119 -20.59 -10.71 15.67
CA LYS A 119 -19.89 -9.75 16.54
C LYS A 119 -18.93 -10.43 17.51
N LYS A 120 -19.31 -11.56 18.11
CA LYS A 120 -18.42 -12.33 19.00
C LYS A 120 -17.20 -12.88 18.27
N VAL A 121 -17.34 -13.30 17.01
CA VAL A 121 -16.21 -13.73 16.17
C VAL A 121 -15.30 -12.56 15.81
N GLU A 122 -15.84 -11.37 15.65
CA GLU A 122 -15.09 -10.14 15.37
C GLU A 122 -14.35 -9.62 16.63
N GLU A 123 -14.97 -9.69 17.80
CA GLU A 123 -14.42 -9.27 19.11
C GLU A 123 -13.41 -10.28 19.72
N THR A 124 -13.45 -11.56 19.34
CA THR A 124 -12.49 -12.59 19.84
C THR A 124 -11.23 -12.71 18.97
N LYS A 125 -11.08 -11.88 17.95
CA LYS A 125 -9.85 -11.79 17.17
C LYS A 125 -8.78 -11.10 18.04
N PRO A 126 -7.59 -11.71 18.24
CA PRO A 126 -6.53 -11.05 18.99
C PRO A 126 -6.22 -9.68 18.38
N GLU A 127 -5.92 -8.71 19.24
CA GLU A 127 -5.41 -7.36 18.91
C GLU A 127 -4.61 -7.39 17.61
N PRO A 128 -4.97 -6.63 16.57
CA PRO A 128 -4.40 -6.83 15.24
C PRO A 128 -2.88 -6.76 15.32
N GLN A 129 -2.18 -7.82 14.90
CA GLN A 129 -0.70 -7.85 14.81
C GLN A 129 -0.15 -6.56 14.18
N THR A 130 -0.90 -6.00 13.23
CA THR A 130 -0.73 -4.68 12.63
C THR A 130 -0.58 -3.52 13.62
N GLU A 131 -1.46 -3.37 14.62
CA GLU A 131 -1.41 -2.25 15.58
C GLU A 131 -0.14 -2.32 16.44
N LYS A 132 0.25 -3.54 16.87
CA LYS A 132 1.50 -3.77 17.59
C LYS A 132 2.72 -3.44 16.74
N LEU A 133 2.69 -3.79 15.46
CA LEU A 133 3.76 -3.48 14.53
C LEU A 133 3.86 -1.97 14.25
N LEU A 134 2.73 -1.27 14.12
CA LEU A 134 2.69 0.19 13.97
C LEU A 134 3.23 0.90 15.22
N GLU A 135 2.80 0.49 16.42
CA GLU A 135 3.30 1.05 17.67
C GLU A 135 4.81 0.79 17.83
N LYS A 136 5.28 -0.40 17.42
CA LYS A 136 6.71 -0.72 17.40
C LYS A 136 7.46 0.14 16.40
N LEU A 137 6.92 0.35 15.20
CA LEU A 137 7.52 1.22 14.18
C LEU A 137 7.62 2.66 14.68
N ASP A 138 6.54 3.20 15.26
CA ASP A 138 6.51 4.57 15.76
C ASP A 138 7.53 4.78 16.89
N LYS A 139 7.67 3.79 17.79
CA LYS A 139 8.71 3.80 18.83
C LYS A 139 10.12 3.82 18.22
N LEU A 140 10.38 3.00 17.22
CA LEU A 140 11.68 2.92 16.55
C LEU A 140 12.00 4.19 15.74
N GLU A 141 11.02 4.76 15.03
CA GLU A 141 11.20 6.00 14.26
C GLU A 141 11.34 7.25 15.15
N SER A 142 10.81 7.22 16.38
CA SER A 142 10.95 8.29 17.36
C SER A 142 12.27 8.28 18.16
N ALA A 143 13.05 7.20 18.07
CA ALA A 143 14.34 7.11 18.74
C ALA A 143 15.35 8.06 18.08
N PRO A 144 16.19 8.77 18.85
CA PRO A 144 17.20 9.65 18.28
C PRO A 144 18.17 8.85 17.39
N GLU A 145 18.43 9.34 16.17
CA GLU A 145 19.39 8.72 15.24
C GLU A 145 20.73 8.50 15.97
N PRO A 146 21.17 7.25 16.20
CA PRO A 146 22.41 7.00 16.89
C PRO A 146 23.59 7.39 16.02
N ALA A 147 24.61 7.98 16.65
CA ALA A 147 25.90 8.20 16.03
C ALA A 147 26.54 6.84 15.68
N GLU A 148 26.69 6.56 14.37
CA GLU A 148 27.66 5.66 13.76
C GLU A 148 27.82 4.24 14.35
N THR A 149 26.76 3.66 14.93
CA THR A 149 26.70 2.22 15.27
C THR A 149 25.68 1.51 14.37
N GLU A 150 25.88 1.67 13.07
CA GLU A 150 25.09 1.02 12.02
C GLU A 150 25.29 -0.51 12.05
N THR A 151 24.22 -1.28 12.29
CA THR A 151 23.95 -2.61 11.67
C THR A 151 22.75 -3.31 12.31
N ILE A 152 22.60 -3.23 13.64
CA ILE A 152 21.58 -4.04 14.35
C ILE A 152 20.21 -3.34 14.34
N GLU A 153 20.14 -2.05 14.71
CA GLU A 153 18.87 -1.31 14.79
C GLU A 153 18.25 -1.05 13.41
N GLU A 154 19.06 -0.75 12.39
CA GLU A 154 18.57 -0.61 11.01
C GLU A 154 17.96 -1.91 10.48
N GLY A 155 18.54 -3.06 10.85
CA GLY A 155 18.03 -4.39 10.50
C GLY A 155 16.72 -4.72 11.19
N GLU A 156 16.55 -4.35 12.46
CA GLU A 156 15.29 -4.52 13.18
C GLU A 156 14.17 -3.67 12.59
N ILE A 157 14.44 -2.39 12.28
CA ILE A 157 13.48 -1.49 11.63
C ILE A 157 13.09 -2.05 10.26
N PHE A 158 14.06 -2.52 9.47
CA PHE A 158 13.80 -3.16 8.18
C PHE A 158 12.85 -4.35 8.31
N HIS A 159 13.13 -5.25 9.25
CA HIS A 159 12.33 -6.45 9.44
C HIS A 159 10.88 -6.12 9.85
N VAL A 160 10.70 -5.15 10.75
CA VAL A 160 9.37 -4.68 11.17
C VAL A 160 8.61 -4.07 9.99
N LYS A 161 9.25 -3.22 9.19
CA LYS A 161 8.65 -2.62 7.99
C LYS A 161 8.25 -3.66 6.95
N ARG A 162 9.11 -4.64 6.69
CA ARG A 162 8.82 -5.73 5.75
C ARG A 162 7.59 -6.54 6.17
N GLN A 163 7.46 -6.83 7.47
CA GLN A 163 6.27 -7.47 8.03
C GLN A 163 5.01 -6.60 7.86
N LEU A 164 5.12 -5.30 8.16
CA LEU A 164 4.03 -4.33 7.98
C LEU A 164 3.56 -4.26 6.53
N TRP A 165 4.47 -4.13 5.56
CA TRP A 165 4.13 -4.10 4.14
C TRP A 165 3.46 -5.39 3.69
N SER A 166 3.92 -6.55 4.18
CA SER A 166 3.29 -7.85 3.90
C SER A 166 1.84 -7.93 4.41
N GLU A 167 1.58 -7.43 5.61
CA GLU A 167 0.21 -7.35 6.14
C GLU A 167 -0.64 -6.32 5.40
N ALA A 168 -0.07 -5.16 5.06
CA ALA A 168 -0.74 -4.07 4.39
C ALA A 168 -1.22 -4.44 2.99
N LYS A 169 -0.49 -5.29 2.26
CA LYS A 169 -0.95 -5.84 0.97
C LYS A 169 -2.32 -6.53 1.04
N LYS A 170 -2.75 -6.99 2.22
CA LYS A 170 -4.06 -7.63 2.44
C LYS A 170 -5.16 -6.63 2.88
N LYS A 171 -4.80 -5.37 3.17
CA LYS A 171 -5.67 -4.33 3.74
C LYS A 171 -5.47 -3.01 2.99
N PRO A 172 -6.31 -2.67 1.99
CA PRO A 172 -6.10 -1.51 1.12
C PRO A 172 -5.97 -0.18 1.85
N GLU A 173 -6.79 0.07 2.89
CA GLU A 173 -6.75 1.31 3.67
C GLU A 173 -5.42 1.48 4.43
N LEU A 174 -4.92 0.40 5.02
CA LEU A 174 -3.63 0.39 5.70
C LEU A 174 -2.48 0.60 4.71
N LEU A 175 -2.54 -0.04 3.54
CA LEU A 175 -1.53 0.13 2.49
C LEU A 175 -1.44 1.60 2.06
N LYS A 176 -2.60 2.23 1.83
CA LYS A 176 -2.67 3.64 1.47
C LYS A 176 -2.07 4.53 2.57
N GLY A 177 -2.46 4.33 3.83
CA GLY A 177 -1.92 5.11 4.95
C GLY A 177 -0.40 4.95 5.15
N LEU A 178 0.13 3.74 4.94
CA LEU A 178 1.58 3.50 5.00
C LEU A 178 2.32 4.15 3.83
N ARG A 179 1.76 4.10 2.61
CA ARG A 179 2.33 4.81 1.45
C ARG A 179 2.33 6.31 1.65
N ASP A 180 1.27 6.88 2.23
CA ASP A 180 1.20 8.30 2.59
C ASP A 180 2.35 8.71 3.53
N ARG A 181 2.68 7.87 4.53
CA ARG A 181 3.85 8.06 5.40
C ARG A 181 5.15 7.96 4.60
N LEU A 182 5.27 6.97 3.72
CA LEU A 182 6.45 6.74 2.90
C LEU A 182 6.74 7.93 1.97
N TYR A 183 5.74 8.42 1.24
CA TYR A 183 5.84 9.57 0.34
C TYR A 183 6.23 10.86 1.06
N SER A 184 5.94 10.97 2.37
CA SER A 184 6.29 12.16 3.15
C SER A 184 7.80 12.27 3.40
N ARG A 185 8.59 11.20 3.21
CA ARG A 185 10.04 11.21 3.44
C ARG A 185 10.79 11.94 2.31
N PRO A 186 11.69 12.89 2.61
CA PRO A 186 12.37 13.68 1.58
C PRO A 186 13.12 12.84 0.53
N ILE A 187 13.89 11.82 0.93
CA ILE A 187 14.58 10.93 -0.01
C ILE A 187 13.62 10.20 -0.96
N VAL A 188 12.43 9.81 -0.49
CA VAL A 188 11.41 9.16 -1.33
C VAL A 188 10.86 10.17 -2.33
N GLN A 189 10.57 11.39 -1.89
CA GLN A 189 10.10 12.45 -2.78
C GLN A 189 11.12 12.71 -3.90
N ASP A 190 12.41 12.81 -3.56
CA ASP A 190 13.47 13.08 -4.52
C ASP A 190 13.61 11.96 -5.56
N ILE A 191 13.48 10.69 -5.14
CA ILE A 191 13.49 9.53 -6.05
C ILE A 191 12.25 9.56 -6.96
N LEU A 192 11.05 9.71 -6.40
CA LEU A 192 9.81 9.68 -7.18
C LEU A 192 9.68 10.86 -8.14
N ARG A 193 10.24 12.03 -7.80
CA ARG A 193 10.34 13.17 -8.72
C ARG A 193 11.07 12.82 -10.02
N ARG A 194 12.06 11.92 -10.01
CA ARG A 194 12.74 11.47 -11.23
C ARG A 194 11.79 10.78 -12.20
N PHE A 195 10.94 9.89 -11.68
CA PHE A 195 9.95 9.19 -12.50
C PHE A 195 8.81 10.09 -12.96
N ILE A 196 8.35 11.01 -12.11
CA ILE A 196 7.12 11.79 -12.33
C ILE A 196 7.39 13.12 -13.06
N ASN A 197 8.37 13.91 -12.65
CA ASN A 197 8.71 15.19 -13.30
C ASN A 197 9.69 15.01 -14.45
N SER A 198 10.72 14.19 -14.28
CA SER A 198 11.76 13.99 -15.31
C SER A 198 11.45 12.88 -16.30
N ASN A 199 10.29 12.20 -16.17
CA ASN A 199 9.90 11.04 -16.98
C ASN A 199 10.99 9.98 -17.10
N LEU A 200 11.76 9.77 -16.02
CA LEU A 200 12.70 8.65 -15.96
C LEU A 200 11.90 7.35 -16.07
N GLU A 201 12.30 6.47 -16.99
CA GLU A 201 11.63 5.18 -17.16
C GLU A 201 12.17 4.13 -16.18
N ILE A 202 13.49 4.13 -15.99
CA ILE A 202 14.21 3.11 -15.24
C ILE A 202 15.40 3.71 -14.46
N ILE A 203 15.63 3.18 -13.26
CA ILE A 203 16.86 3.41 -12.48
C ILE A 203 17.72 2.16 -12.65
N GLU A 204 18.84 2.29 -13.35
CA GLU A 204 19.81 1.21 -13.53
C GLU A 204 21.04 1.36 -12.62
N PRO A 205 21.61 0.24 -12.15
CA PRO A 205 22.83 0.25 -11.36
C PRO A 205 24.09 0.35 -12.23
N ILE A 206 25.14 0.95 -11.68
CA ILE A 206 26.51 0.86 -12.17
C ILE A 206 27.38 0.22 -11.09
N MET A 207 28.15 -0.79 -11.52
CA MET A 207 29.11 -1.49 -10.68
C MET A 207 30.48 -0.81 -10.73
N VAL A 208 30.74 0.08 -9.79
CA VAL A 208 32.08 0.64 -9.59
C VAL A 208 32.95 -0.39 -8.86
N ARG A 209 34.23 -0.52 -9.27
CA ARG A 209 35.20 -1.58 -8.90
C ARG A 209 35.48 -1.80 -7.39
N SER A 210 34.71 -1.21 -6.48
CA SER A 210 34.95 -1.29 -5.03
C SER A 210 33.71 -1.21 -4.14
N GLU A 211 32.48 -1.21 -4.67
CA GLU A 211 31.28 -0.89 -3.85
C GLU A 211 30.02 -1.72 -4.18
N THR A 212 29.00 -1.54 -3.34
CA THR A 212 27.58 -1.85 -3.62
C THR A 212 27.13 -1.22 -4.94
N PRO A 213 26.10 -1.78 -5.62
CA PRO A 213 25.52 -1.15 -6.81
C PRO A 213 25.23 0.33 -6.54
N SER A 214 25.74 1.21 -7.40
CA SER A 214 25.48 2.64 -7.32
C SER A 214 24.50 3.03 -8.40
N TYR A 215 23.56 3.94 -8.12
CA TYR A 215 22.57 4.40 -9.09
C TYR A 215 22.92 5.82 -9.53
N PRO A 216 23.56 6.01 -10.70
CA PRO A 216 24.07 7.32 -11.11
C PRO A 216 22.99 8.38 -11.23
N VAL A 217 21.78 7.98 -11.64
CA VAL A 217 20.62 8.88 -11.74
C VAL A 217 20.15 9.41 -10.39
N LEU A 218 20.62 8.82 -9.27
CA LEU A 218 20.38 9.25 -7.90
C LEU A 218 21.64 9.81 -7.23
N SER A 219 22.74 9.98 -7.98
CA SER A 219 24.03 10.40 -7.41
C SER A 219 24.05 11.85 -6.92
N ASP A 220 23.10 12.66 -7.39
CA ASP A 220 22.92 14.06 -7.00
C ASP A 220 22.07 14.26 -5.74
N LEU A 221 21.54 13.18 -5.14
CA LEU A 221 20.86 13.20 -3.84
C LEU A 221 21.87 13.40 -2.70
N LYS A 222 22.48 14.59 -2.66
CA LYS A 222 23.48 14.98 -1.68
C LYS A 222 22.90 14.91 -0.27
N GLY A 223 23.60 14.25 0.65
CA GLY A 223 23.20 14.10 2.05
C GLY A 223 22.74 12.70 2.44
N TYR A 224 22.59 11.77 1.49
CA TYR A 224 22.25 10.38 1.77
C TYR A 224 23.40 9.42 1.42
N SER A 225 23.66 8.44 2.29
CA SER A 225 24.61 7.37 2.00
C SER A 225 24.04 6.41 0.93
N GLN A 226 24.92 5.74 0.17
CA GLN A 226 24.50 4.73 -0.82
C GLN A 226 23.66 3.62 -0.17
N ARG A 227 23.96 3.23 1.07
CA ARG A 227 23.15 2.27 1.84
C ARG A 227 21.74 2.79 2.08
N LYS A 228 21.58 4.06 2.47
CA LYS A 228 20.26 4.67 2.71
C LYS A 228 19.43 4.75 1.43
N ILE A 229 20.08 5.02 0.29
CA ILE A 229 19.44 5.00 -1.03
C ILE A 229 18.95 3.58 -1.36
N GLN A 230 19.83 2.58 -1.26
CA GLN A 230 19.46 1.18 -1.52
C GLN A 230 18.30 0.72 -0.63
N TYR A 231 18.37 0.99 0.68
CA TYR A 231 17.28 0.68 1.62
C TYR A 231 15.95 1.32 1.21
N THR A 232 16.00 2.56 0.73
CA THR A 232 14.79 3.29 0.31
C THR A 232 14.22 2.71 -0.97
N LEU A 233 15.06 2.27 -1.91
CA LEU A 233 14.62 1.54 -3.11
C LEU A 233 13.95 0.22 -2.72
N ASP A 234 14.56 -0.55 -1.82
CA ASP A 234 14.01 -1.82 -1.32
C ASP A 234 12.63 -1.61 -0.66
N GLU A 235 12.48 -0.57 0.17
CA GLU A 235 11.20 -0.24 0.82
C GLU A 235 10.14 0.23 -0.20
N LEU A 236 10.55 0.95 -1.24
CA LEU A 236 9.66 1.34 -2.34
C LEU A 236 9.19 0.12 -3.16
N VAL A 237 10.01 -0.91 -3.30
CA VAL A 237 9.59 -2.20 -3.89
C VAL A 237 8.65 -2.95 -2.96
N GLU A 238 8.98 -3.05 -1.67
CA GLU A 238 8.13 -3.74 -0.69
C GLU A 238 6.73 -3.13 -0.60
N SER A 239 6.63 -1.80 -0.66
CA SER A 239 5.37 -1.04 -0.70
C SER A 239 4.61 -1.14 -2.03
N GLY A 240 5.22 -1.73 -3.07
CA GLY A 240 4.67 -1.87 -4.41
C GLY A 240 4.61 -0.55 -5.19
N VAL A 241 5.42 0.44 -4.78
CA VAL A 241 5.56 1.71 -5.49
C VAL A 241 6.53 1.56 -6.67
N LEU A 242 7.63 0.83 -6.46
CA LEU A 242 8.55 0.44 -7.52
C LEU A 242 8.38 -1.05 -7.85
N ASN A 243 8.65 -1.40 -9.08
CA ASN A 243 8.92 -2.77 -9.50
C ASN A 243 10.44 -2.96 -9.60
N GLU A 244 10.93 -4.13 -9.24
CA GLU A 244 12.33 -4.52 -9.41
C GLU A 244 12.47 -5.58 -10.50
N ASP A 245 13.50 -5.44 -11.32
CA ASP A 245 13.91 -6.42 -12.31
C ASP A 245 15.37 -6.82 -12.06
N LEU A 246 15.70 -8.10 -12.15
CA LEU A 246 17.07 -8.57 -11.98
C LEU A 246 17.95 -8.04 -13.11
N TYR A 247 18.92 -7.19 -12.75
CA TYR A 247 19.89 -6.63 -13.68
C TYR A 247 21.11 -7.56 -13.83
N GLU A 248 21.73 -7.96 -12.71
CA GLU A 248 22.90 -8.83 -12.70
C GLU A 248 23.00 -9.61 -11.37
N LYS A 249 23.68 -10.77 -11.38
CA LYS A 249 24.09 -11.48 -10.17
C LYS A 249 25.60 -11.35 -9.95
N LEU A 250 25.98 -10.75 -8.83
CA LEU A 250 27.38 -10.53 -8.47
C LEU A 250 27.92 -11.68 -7.65
N ILE A 251 29.18 -12.05 -7.91
CA ILE A 251 29.89 -13.03 -7.09
C ILE A 251 30.29 -12.37 -5.77
N ALA A 252 29.78 -12.91 -4.67
CA ALA A 252 30.08 -12.48 -3.31
C ALA A 252 30.88 -13.56 -2.55
N CYS A 253 31.67 -13.09 -1.59
CA CYS A 253 32.47 -13.97 -0.74
C CYS A 253 31.56 -14.72 0.25
N PRO A 254 31.65 -16.07 0.36
CA PRO A 254 30.81 -16.85 1.26
C PRO A 254 31.11 -16.61 2.75
N GLN A 255 32.23 -15.95 3.07
CA GLN A 255 32.64 -15.71 4.45
C GLN A 255 32.21 -14.32 4.95
N CYS A 256 32.24 -13.30 4.10
CA CYS A 256 31.88 -11.93 4.49
C CYS A 256 30.64 -11.38 3.77
N HIS A 257 30.06 -12.16 2.84
CA HIS A 257 28.86 -11.84 2.06
C HIS A 257 28.95 -10.54 1.23
N LYS A 258 30.17 -10.07 0.94
CA LYS A 258 30.44 -8.86 0.13
C LYS A 258 30.95 -9.23 -1.25
N SER A 259 30.48 -8.52 -2.28
CA SER A 259 30.94 -8.63 -3.68
C SER A 259 32.06 -7.64 -4.02
N ALA A 260 32.11 -6.50 -3.33
CA ALA A 260 32.90 -5.31 -3.66
C ALA A 260 34.42 -5.49 -3.86
N ARG A 261 35.01 -6.63 -3.45
CA ARG A 261 36.46 -6.90 -3.59
C ARG A 261 36.78 -8.37 -3.84
N VAL A 262 35.91 -9.04 -4.58
CA VAL A 262 36.14 -10.41 -5.05
C VAL A 262 36.82 -10.36 -6.41
N PHE A 263 38.04 -10.90 -6.50
CA PHE A 263 38.81 -10.92 -7.75
C PHE A 263 39.07 -12.34 -8.21
N ASN A 264 39.08 -12.56 -9.52
CA ASN A 264 39.54 -13.81 -10.09
C ASN A 264 41.06 -13.94 -9.87
N ARG A 265 41.51 -15.12 -9.43
CA ARG A 265 42.90 -15.55 -9.40
C ARG A 265 43.10 -16.74 -10.32
N SER A 266 44.14 -16.65 -11.14
CA SER A 266 44.63 -17.76 -11.96
C SER A 266 45.80 -18.44 -11.25
N LYS A 267 45.75 -19.77 -11.11
CA LYS A 267 46.72 -20.57 -10.38
C LYS A 267 47.28 -21.71 -11.23
N CYS A 268 48.51 -22.10 -10.91
CA CYS A 268 49.16 -23.26 -11.49
C CYS A 268 48.45 -24.56 -11.06
N PRO A 269 48.04 -25.43 -12.00
CA PRO A 269 47.45 -26.73 -11.67
C PRO A 269 48.39 -27.66 -10.88
N GLU A 270 49.71 -27.52 -11.06
CA GLU A 270 50.71 -28.42 -10.47
C GLU A 270 51.12 -28.02 -9.03
N CYS A 271 51.21 -26.72 -8.74
CA CYS A 271 51.76 -26.24 -7.47
C CYS A 271 50.92 -25.16 -6.76
N ASP A 272 49.74 -24.84 -7.30
CA ASP A 272 48.79 -23.82 -6.80
C ASP A 272 49.34 -22.39 -6.71
N SER A 273 50.54 -22.13 -7.23
CA SER A 273 51.12 -20.78 -7.29
C SER A 273 50.34 -19.87 -8.24
N HIS A 274 50.08 -18.63 -7.80
CA HIS A 274 49.48 -17.57 -8.61
C HIS A 274 50.50 -16.84 -9.51
N LYS A 275 51.78 -17.23 -9.49
CA LYS A 275 52.84 -16.67 -10.35
C LYS A 275 52.77 -17.31 -11.75
N VAL A 276 51.71 -17.01 -12.48
CA VAL A 276 51.41 -17.56 -13.81
C VAL A 276 51.61 -16.50 -14.88
N ASN A 277 52.45 -16.80 -15.87
CA ASN A 277 52.62 -15.97 -17.06
C ASN A 277 51.78 -16.48 -18.22
N ILE A 278 51.25 -15.55 -19.02
CA ILE A 278 50.55 -15.87 -20.27
C ILE A 278 51.51 -15.67 -21.44
N ASN A 279 51.82 -16.74 -22.15
CA ASN A 279 52.67 -16.73 -23.33
C ASN A 279 51.80 -16.89 -24.59
N ARG A 280 51.82 -15.90 -25.47
CA ARG A 280 51.19 -16.00 -26.80
C ARG A 280 52.01 -16.95 -27.68
N LEU A 281 51.35 -17.89 -28.33
CA LEU A 281 51.96 -18.83 -29.25
C LEU A 281 51.77 -18.35 -30.68
N MET A 282 52.88 -18.19 -31.39
CA MET A 282 52.90 -17.74 -32.78
C MET A 282 53.40 -18.87 -33.68
N GLN A 283 52.65 -19.15 -34.73
CA GLN A 283 53.02 -20.05 -35.81
C GLN A 283 53.68 -19.27 -36.93
N HIS A 284 54.88 -19.67 -37.33
CA HIS A 284 55.50 -19.20 -38.56
C HIS A 284 54.84 -19.87 -39.76
N LEU A 285 54.28 -19.06 -40.67
CA LEU A 285 53.47 -19.56 -41.79
C LEU A 285 54.28 -20.41 -42.77
N ASP A 286 55.55 -20.09 -43.00
CA ASP A 286 56.37 -20.81 -44.00
C ASP A 286 56.83 -22.19 -43.55
N CYS A 287 57.22 -22.34 -42.27
CA CYS A 287 57.79 -23.61 -41.77
C CYS A 287 56.90 -24.34 -40.76
N GLY A 288 55.73 -23.78 -40.45
CA GLY A 288 54.72 -24.31 -39.55
C GLY A 288 55.12 -24.39 -38.07
N ALA A 289 56.30 -23.88 -37.70
CA ALA A 289 56.80 -23.97 -36.32
C ALA A 289 56.00 -23.08 -35.37
N ILE A 290 55.78 -23.54 -34.14
CA ILE A 290 55.05 -22.81 -33.11
C ILE A 290 56.00 -22.56 -31.94
N TYR A 291 56.17 -21.30 -31.57
CA TYR A 291 57.00 -20.87 -30.45
C TYR A 291 56.31 -19.74 -29.68
N LYS A 292 56.80 -19.42 -28.50
CA LYS A 292 56.36 -18.23 -27.75
C LYS A 292 56.71 -16.98 -28.55
N GLN A 293 55.86 -15.96 -28.52
CA GLN A 293 56.09 -14.71 -29.27
C GLN A 293 57.47 -14.10 -29.00
N ASN A 294 57.93 -14.14 -27.75
CA ASN A 294 59.24 -13.59 -27.36
C ASN A 294 60.41 -14.42 -27.89
N GLU A 295 60.23 -15.71 -28.22
CA GLU A 295 61.28 -16.56 -28.77
C GLU A 295 61.60 -16.23 -30.23
N TYR A 296 60.68 -15.55 -30.93
CA TYR A 296 60.96 -15.01 -32.26
C TYR A 296 61.79 -13.72 -32.22
N GLN A 297 61.85 -13.03 -31.08
CA GLN A 297 62.56 -11.75 -30.95
C GLN A 297 64.04 -12.00 -30.65
N THR A 298 64.91 -11.53 -31.53
CA THR A 298 66.36 -11.58 -31.37
C THR A 298 66.95 -10.17 -31.47
N PRO A 299 68.19 -9.93 -31.00
CA PRO A 299 68.83 -8.61 -31.14
C PRO A 299 68.96 -8.12 -32.60
N SER A 300 68.94 -9.03 -33.57
CA SER A 300 69.04 -8.76 -35.01
C SER A 300 67.69 -8.66 -35.74
N GLY A 301 66.57 -8.74 -35.00
CA GLY A 301 65.20 -8.64 -35.51
C GLY A 301 64.35 -9.87 -35.18
N ILE A 302 63.21 -10.03 -35.86
CA ILE A 302 62.32 -11.17 -35.69
C ILE A 302 62.84 -12.32 -36.56
N ILE A 303 63.18 -13.46 -35.95
CA ILE A 303 63.77 -14.62 -36.63
C ILE A 303 63.07 -15.88 -36.17
N CYS A 304 62.70 -16.77 -37.10
CA CYS A 304 62.12 -18.06 -36.76
C CYS A 304 63.19 -18.97 -36.11
N PRO A 305 62.98 -19.48 -34.87
CA PRO A 305 63.96 -20.33 -34.19
C PRO A 305 64.24 -21.66 -34.91
N LYS A 306 63.28 -22.16 -35.70
CA LYS A 306 63.39 -23.45 -36.40
C LYS A 306 64.11 -23.35 -37.75
N CYS A 307 63.79 -22.36 -38.57
CA CYS A 307 64.34 -22.26 -39.94
C CYS A 307 65.36 -21.13 -40.12
N GLY A 308 65.56 -20.28 -39.12
CA GLY A 308 66.50 -19.15 -39.18
C GLY A 308 66.08 -18.02 -40.15
N LYS A 309 64.91 -18.13 -40.78
CA LYS A 309 64.40 -17.09 -41.69
C LYS A 309 64.08 -15.82 -40.89
N LYS A 310 64.56 -14.69 -41.40
CA LYS A 310 64.19 -13.37 -40.90
C LYS A 310 62.75 -13.08 -41.32
N ILE A 311 61.93 -12.74 -40.35
CA ILE A 311 60.52 -12.40 -40.51
C ILE A 311 60.44 -10.88 -40.64
N SER A 312 60.01 -10.43 -41.81
CA SER A 312 60.03 -9.01 -42.19
C SER A 312 58.70 -8.32 -41.89
N GLU A 313 57.62 -9.10 -41.93
CA GLU A 313 56.24 -8.63 -41.80
C GLU A 313 55.53 -9.42 -40.71
N ASP A 314 54.76 -8.74 -39.86
CA ASP A 314 53.93 -9.39 -38.83
C ASP A 314 52.90 -10.38 -39.42
N LEU A 315 52.58 -10.25 -40.72
CA LEU A 315 51.71 -11.14 -41.48
C LEU A 315 52.26 -12.56 -41.66
N GLU A 316 53.58 -12.76 -41.53
CA GLU A 316 54.22 -14.09 -41.63
C GLU A 316 54.09 -14.91 -40.32
N LEU A 317 53.60 -14.29 -39.24
CA LEU A 317 53.33 -14.92 -37.96
C LEU A 317 51.82 -14.96 -37.69
N LYS A 318 51.28 -16.16 -37.48
CA LYS A 318 49.89 -16.37 -37.12
C LYS A 318 49.76 -16.72 -35.63
N SER A 319 48.98 -15.95 -34.88
CA SER A 319 48.62 -16.33 -33.50
C SER A 319 47.82 -17.64 -33.52
N VAL A 320 48.29 -18.66 -32.81
CA VAL A 320 47.65 -19.99 -32.74
C VAL A 320 47.10 -20.33 -31.36
N GLY A 321 47.34 -19.50 -30.35
CA GLY A 321 46.77 -19.67 -29.03
C GLY A 321 47.60 -19.04 -27.92
N VAL A 322 47.33 -19.46 -26.70
CA VAL A 322 48.09 -19.09 -25.50
C VAL A 322 48.52 -20.34 -24.75
N SER A 323 49.67 -20.27 -24.11
CA SER A 323 50.12 -21.23 -23.10
C SER A 323 50.37 -20.48 -21.80
N PHE A 324 50.21 -21.17 -20.68
CA PHE A 324 50.50 -20.64 -19.36
C PHE A 324 51.75 -21.29 -18.81
N GLU A 325 52.57 -20.50 -18.11
CA GLU A 325 53.82 -20.95 -17.53
C GLU A 325 53.91 -20.52 -16.08
N CYS A 326 54.17 -21.46 -15.18
CA CYS A 326 54.33 -21.16 -13.77
C CYS A 326 55.77 -20.73 -13.47
N GLN A 327 55.96 -19.53 -12.93
CA GLN A 327 57.29 -19.07 -12.50
C GLN A 327 57.81 -19.77 -11.23
N SER A 328 56.93 -20.46 -10.48
CA SER A 328 57.32 -21.16 -9.26
C SER A 328 57.86 -22.57 -9.50
N CYS A 329 57.27 -23.32 -10.44
CA CYS A 329 57.66 -24.72 -10.70
C CYS A 329 58.07 -25.00 -12.14
N GLY A 330 57.94 -24.03 -13.06
CA GLY A 330 58.30 -24.18 -14.47
C GLY A 330 57.30 -24.96 -15.32
N SER A 331 56.18 -25.42 -14.76
CA SER A 331 55.18 -26.19 -15.51
C SER A 331 54.52 -25.36 -16.63
N LEU A 332 54.34 -25.99 -17.80
CA LEU A 332 53.57 -25.45 -18.91
C LEU A 332 52.19 -26.12 -18.97
N PHE A 333 51.13 -25.33 -19.12
CA PHE A 333 49.75 -25.83 -19.15
C PHE A 333 48.85 -24.95 -20.03
N SER A 334 47.69 -25.47 -20.42
CA SER A 334 46.76 -24.81 -21.35
C SER A 334 45.67 -23.98 -20.68
N ASP A 335 45.28 -24.29 -19.45
CA ASP A 335 44.27 -23.53 -18.69
C ASP A 335 44.68 -23.48 -17.20
N PRO A 336 44.76 -22.28 -16.58
CA PRO A 336 45.01 -22.17 -15.15
C PRO A 336 43.79 -22.60 -14.33
N LEU A 337 44.04 -23.07 -13.11
CA LEU A 337 42.97 -23.19 -12.12
C LEU A 337 42.44 -21.80 -11.78
N ARG A 338 41.12 -21.63 -11.81
CA ARG A 338 40.45 -20.37 -11.46
C ARG A 338 39.88 -20.44 -10.05
N SER A 339 40.24 -19.46 -9.24
CA SER A 339 39.64 -19.23 -7.93
C SER A 339 39.21 -17.77 -7.79
N TYR A 340 38.42 -17.50 -6.77
CA TYR A 340 38.03 -16.16 -6.37
C TYR A 340 38.71 -15.84 -5.04
N PHE A 341 39.30 -14.65 -4.95
CA PHE A 341 39.96 -14.17 -3.75
C PHE A 341 39.30 -12.90 -3.26
N CYS A 342 38.81 -12.94 -2.03
CA CYS A 342 38.25 -11.78 -1.34
C CYS A 342 39.38 -11.00 -0.67
N ARG A 343 39.59 -9.74 -1.06
CA ARG A 343 40.62 -8.89 -0.42
C ARG A 343 40.22 -8.33 0.95
N ASP A 344 38.94 -8.44 1.33
CA ASP A 344 38.48 -7.95 2.64
C ASP A 344 38.75 -8.95 3.77
N CYS A 345 38.55 -10.25 3.53
CA CYS A 345 38.74 -11.29 4.54
C CYS A 345 39.84 -12.31 4.18
N SER A 346 40.54 -12.09 3.06
CA SER A 346 41.57 -13.00 2.52
C SER A 346 41.10 -14.43 2.22
N ASN A 347 39.78 -14.66 2.17
CA ASN A 347 39.22 -15.96 1.83
C ASN A 347 39.39 -16.26 0.34
N GLU A 348 39.77 -17.51 0.03
CA GLU A 348 39.87 -18.01 -1.34
C GLU A 348 38.87 -19.15 -1.57
N PHE A 349 38.07 -19.04 -2.63
CA PHE A 349 36.95 -19.95 -2.88
C PHE A 349 36.75 -20.22 -4.37
N GLN A 350 35.98 -21.27 -4.68
CA GLN A 350 35.58 -21.64 -6.04
C GLN A 350 34.18 -21.10 -6.34
N LEU A 351 33.81 -21.05 -7.63
CA LEU A 351 32.48 -20.60 -8.07
C LEU A 351 31.35 -21.37 -7.36
N LYS A 352 31.50 -22.70 -7.19
CA LYS A 352 30.51 -23.55 -6.52
C LYS A 352 30.27 -23.20 -5.04
N ASN A 353 31.18 -22.45 -4.43
CA ASN A 353 31.14 -22.06 -3.02
C ASN A 353 30.91 -20.54 -2.89
N CYS A 354 30.53 -19.83 -3.96
CA CYS A 354 30.28 -18.39 -3.87
C CYS A 354 28.82 -18.11 -3.50
N ASP A 355 28.60 -16.94 -2.91
CA ASP A 355 27.26 -16.36 -2.81
C ASP A 355 26.97 -15.57 -4.10
N LEU A 356 25.71 -15.56 -4.52
CA LEU A 356 25.24 -14.72 -5.63
C LEU A 356 24.36 -13.62 -5.06
N LEU A 357 24.82 -12.38 -5.18
CA LEU A 357 24.08 -11.20 -4.76
C LEU A 357 23.30 -10.63 -5.94
N ASP A 358 22.00 -10.49 -5.77
CA ASP A 358 21.12 -9.94 -6.78
C ASP A 358 21.24 -8.41 -6.80
N THR A 359 21.40 -7.88 -8.00
CA THR A 359 21.44 -6.45 -8.28
C THR A 359 20.28 -6.13 -9.21
N HIS A 360 19.47 -5.14 -8.84
CA HIS A 360 18.21 -4.85 -9.50
C HIS A 360 18.22 -3.50 -10.21
N SER A 361 17.42 -3.40 -11.26
CA SER A 361 16.95 -2.14 -11.82
C SER A 361 15.52 -1.86 -11.35
N PHE A 362 15.12 -0.60 -11.27
CA PHE A 362 13.82 -0.21 -10.73
C PHE A 362 12.99 0.60 -11.71
N THR A 363 11.70 0.28 -11.81
CA THR A 363 10.71 1.05 -12.59
C THR A 363 9.55 1.49 -11.69
N LEU A 364 8.90 2.61 -12.02
CA LEU A 364 7.71 3.05 -11.29
C LEU A 364 6.51 2.17 -11.65
N ASN A 365 5.83 1.64 -10.63
CA ASN A 365 4.58 0.92 -10.83
C ASN A 365 3.50 1.89 -11.33
N GLN A 366 2.95 1.61 -12.51
CA GLN A 366 1.98 2.48 -13.17
C GLN A 366 0.65 2.56 -12.40
N ASP A 367 0.27 1.50 -11.67
CA ASP A 367 -0.97 1.47 -10.89
C ASP A 367 -0.98 2.51 -9.76
N VAL A 368 0.20 2.92 -9.29
CA VAL A 368 0.35 3.88 -8.18
C VAL A 368 0.95 5.21 -8.63
N ARG A 369 1.27 5.35 -9.91
CA ARG A 369 1.89 6.58 -10.46
C ARG A 369 1.03 7.80 -10.22
N PHE A 370 -0.28 7.65 -10.40
CA PHE A 370 -1.24 8.74 -10.18
C PHE A 370 -1.33 9.13 -8.70
N GLU A 371 -1.46 8.16 -7.80
CA GLU A 371 -1.44 8.34 -6.34
C GLU A 371 -0.17 9.07 -5.87
N ALA A 372 1.00 8.61 -6.33
CA ALA A 372 2.28 9.23 -6.01
C ALA A 372 2.38 10.66 -6.54
N LYS A 373 1.91 10.91 -7.77
CA LYS A 373 1.92 12.25 -8.39
C LYS A 373 1.07 13.24 -7.59
N GLU A 374 -0.17 12.87 -7.25
CA GLU A 374 -1.05 13.71 -6.44
C GLU A 374 -0.39 14.07 -5.12
N LYS A 375 0.17 13.08 -4.41
CA LYS A 375 0.82 13.31 -3.13
C LYS A 375 2.04 14.24 -3.25
N LEU A 376 2.88 14.04 -4.26
CA LEU A 376 4.06 14.89 -4.47
C LEU A 376 3.68 16.32 -4.82
N ILE A 377 2.62 16.58 -5.60
CA ILE A 377 2.14 17.94 -5.85
C ILE A 377 1.83 18.63 -4.52
N VAL A 378 1.03 17.98 -3.67
CA VAL A 378 0.60 18.54 -2.37
C VAL A 378 1.80 18.82 -1.47
N LEU A 379 2.73 17.86 -1.33
CA LEU A 379 3.92 18.02 -0.50
C LEU A 379 4.85 19.11 -1.03
N THR A 380 5.03 19.21 -2.35
CA THR A 380 5.84 20.26 -2.98
C THR A 380 5.29 21.65 -2.67
N ILE A 381 3.98 21.83 -2.83
CA ILE A 381 3.31 23.10 -2.52
C ILE A 381 3.45 23.40 -1.03
N ALA A 382 3.21 22.42 -0.16
CA ALA A 382 3.32 22.61 1.28
C ALA A 382 4.72 23.07 1.70
N ASP A 383 5.77 22.43 1.19
CA ASP A 383 7.15 22.81 1.48
C ASP A 383 7.51 24.19 0.91
N ALA A 384 7.02 24.53 -0.28
CA ALA A 384 7.23 25.85 -0.85
C ALA A 384 6.54 26.95 -0.03
N LEU A 385 5.30 26.73 0.42
CA LEU A 385 4.55 27.65 1.27
C LEU A 385 5.22 27.83 2.64
N ARG A 386 5.75 26.75 3.23
CA ARG A 386 6.53 26.81 4.48
C ARG A 386 7.79 27.67 4.32
N LYS A 387 8.50 27.56 3.20
CA LYS A 387 9.68 28.39 2.90
C LYS A 387 9.35 29.89 2.84
N ILE A 388 8.16 30.24 2.35
CA ILE A 388 7.66 31.63 2.37
C ILE A 388 6.85 31.96 3.65
N GLN A 389 7.13 31.26 4.76
CA GLN A 389 6.61 31.53 6.12
C GLN A 389 5.09 31.36 6.32
N TYR A 390 4.43 30.52 5.53
CA TYR A 390 3.09 30.05 5.90
C TYR A 390 3.19 28.89 6.90
N SER A 391 2.29 28.86 7.87
CA SER A 391 1.96 27.64 8.61
C SER A 391 1.07 26.77 7.73
N VAL A 392 1.46 25.52 7.47
CA VAL A 392 0.77 24.65 6.51
C VAL A 392 0.40 23.31 7.15
N ASP A 393 -0.88 22.98 7.09
CA ASP A 393 -1.44 21.70 7.54
C ASP A 393 -1.85 20.85 6.32
N VAL A 394 -1.46 19.56 6.33
CA VAL A 394 -1.71 18.59 5.24
C VAL A 394 -2.13 17.24 5.85
N PRO A 395 -3.40 16.80 5.71
CA PRO A 395 -4.54 17.60 5.25
C PRO A 395 -4.86 18.74 6.22
N GLY A 396 -5.56 19.75 5.72
CA GLY A 396 -5.98 20.91 6.52
C GLY A 396 -7.46 20.84 6.88
N TYR A 397 -7.84 21.35 8.06
CA TYR A 397 -9.23 21.32 8.51
C TYR A 397 -9.74 22.72 8.85
N LEU A 398 -10.89 23.10 8.29
CA LEU A 398 -11.55 24.36 8.60
C LEU A 398 -13.02 24.18 8.94
N LYS A 399 -13.49 24.94 9.92
CA LYS A 399 -14.90 24.95 10.32
C LYS A 399 -15.68 25.95 9.47
N GLY A 400 -16.64 25.45 8.69
CA GLY A 400 -17.53 26.25 7.86
C GLY A 400 -18.54 27.06 8.68
N LYS A 401 -19.25 27.98 8.00
CA LYS A 401 -20.32 28.79 8.61
C LYS A 401 -21.46 27.95 9.17
N THR A 402 -21.73 26.81 8.54
CA THR A 402 -22.71 25.83 9.03
C THR A 402 -22.28 25.14 10.33
N GLY A 403 -21.02 25.32 10.75
CA GLY A 403 -20.42 24.64 11.89
C GLY A 403 -19.81 23.27 11.56
N VAL A 404 -19.94 22.81 10.31
CA VAL A 404 -19.33 21.56 9.81
C VAL A 404 -17.82 21.76 9.62
N SER A 405 -17.03 20.77 10.04
CA SER A 405 -15.58 20.75 9.78
C SER A 405 -15.31 20.13 8.41
N HIS A 406 -14.69 20.88 7.51
CA HIS A 406 -14.32 20.44 6.18
C HIS A 406 -12.84 20.08 6.12
N GLU A 407 -12.53 18.95 5.49
CA GLU A 407 -11.15 18.55 5.15
C GLU A 407 -10.78 19.10 3.78
N PHE A 408 -9.67 19.84 3.74
CA PHE A 408 -9.03 20.36 2.54
C PHE A 408 -7.72 19.63 2.29
N THR A 409 -7.31 19.59 1.02
CA THR A 409 -6.02 19.00 0.61
C THR A 409 -4.87 19.60 1.40
N LEU A 410 -4.86 20.93 1.54
CA LEU A 410 -4.04 21.62 2.53
C LEU A 410 -4.68 22.95 2.95
N THR A 411 -4.32 23.42 4.15
CA THR A 411 -4.64 24.77 4.61
C THR A 411 -3.35 25.50 4.93
N ALA A 412 -3.27 26.77 4.55
CA ALA A 412 -2.10 27.59 4.80
C ALA A 412 -2.51 28.91 5.47
N ASN A 413 -1.80 29.30 6.52
CA ASN A 413 -2.04 30.54 7.24
C ASN A 413 -0.75 31.37 7.34
N LYS A 414 -0.85 32.65 6.97
CA LYS A 414 0.20 33.65 7.21
C LYS A 414 -0.44 34.95 7.68
N LYS A 415 -0.11 35.36 8.92
CA LYS A 415 -0.68 36.54 9.59
C LYS A 415 -2.21 36.44 9.68
N SER A 416 -2.95 37.25 8.92
CA SER A 416 -4.42 37.29 8.85
C SER A 416 -4.97 36.66 7.57
N LYS A 417 -4.12 36.06 6.73
CA LYS A 417 -4.50 35.45 5.46
C LYS A 417 -4.57 33.94 5.62
N LEU A 418 -5.79 33.42 5.61
CA LEU A 418 -6.10 32.01 5.61
C LEU A 418 -6.39 31.55 4.18
N VAL A 419 -5.74 30.49 3.73
CA VAL A 419 -5.90 29.89 2.40
C VAL A 419 -6.39 28.46 2.58
N ALA A 420 -7.47 28.12 1.89
CA ALA A 420 -7.99 26.77 1.78
C ALA A 420 -7.75 26.27 0.35
N LEU A 421 -7.02 25.17 0.21
CA LEU A 421 -6.59 24.66 -1.08
C LEU A 421 -7.08 23.22 -1.27
N ASP A 422 -7.72 22.97 -2.41
CA ASP A 422 -8.06 21.62 -2.84
C ASP A 422 -7.38 21.28 -4.17
N LEU A 423 -6.70 20.14 -4.22
CA LEU A 423 -6.19 19.53 -5.44
C LEU A 423 -7.24 18.57 -5.98
N VAL A 424 -7.63 18.76 -7.22
CA VAL A 424 -8.42 17.82 -8.01
C VAL A 424 -7.56 17.35 -9.18
N ALA A 425 -7.41 16.04 -9.34
CA ALA A 425 -6.63 15.50 -10.43
C ALA A 425 -7.38 14.38 -11.17
N SER A 426 -6.94 14.13 -12.40
CA SER A 426 -7.40 13.05 -13.26
C SER A 426 -6.28 12.63 -14.20
N SER A 427 -6.43 11.49 -14.88
CA SER A 427 -5.44 11.03 -15.85
C SER A 427 -5.31 11.94 -17.07
N GLU A 428 -6.40 12.60 -17.49
CA GLU A 428 -6.44 13.41 -18.72
C GLU A 428 -7.12 14.76 -18.53
N VAL A 429 -8.39 14.78 -18.11
CA VAL A 429 -9.18 16.00 -17.95
C VAL A 429 -10.06 15.91 -16.71
N VAL A 430 -10.00 16.92 -15.86
CA VAL A 430 -10.81 17.02 -14.64
C VAL A 430 -12.22 17.46 -15.02
N ASP A 431 -13.21 16.62 -14.71
CA ASP A 431 -14.61 16.87 -14.99
C ASP A 431 -15.26 17.85 -14.00
N THR A 432 -16.44 18.36 -14.38
CA THR A 432 -17.21 19.28 -13.53
C THR A 432 -17.61 18.62 -12.20
N LYS A 433 -17.92 17.32 -12.22
CA LYS A 433 -18.39 16.59 -11.03
C LYS A 433 -17.34 16.53 -9.93
N THR A 434 -16.08 16.35 -10.29
CA THR A 434 -14.93 16.29 -9.36
C THR A 434 -14.76 17.61 -8.62
N VAL A 435 -15.01 18.73 -9.31
CA VAL A 435 -14.88 20.08 -8.75
C VAL A 435 -16.01 20.42 -7.76
N LEU A 436 -17.20 19.82 -7.90
CA LEU A 436 -18.37 20.17 -7.08
C LEU A 436 -18.13 19.96 -5.58
N SER A 437 -17.36 18.92 -5.21
CA SER A 437 -17.03 18.64 -3.82
C SER A 437 -16.24 19.79 -3.19
N SER A 438 -15.16 20.22 -3.85
CA SER A 438 -14.35 21.35 -3.41
C SER A 438 -15.13 22.67 -3.41
N TYR A 439 -15.96 22.90 -4.43
CA TYR A 439 -16.85 24.06 -4.47
C TYR A 439 -17.77 24.15 -3.25
N ALA A 440 -18.44 23.04 -2.88
CA ALA A 440 -19.31 23.02 -1.71
C ALA A 440 -18.55 23.42 -0.43
N LYS A 441 -17.33 22.90 -0.23
CA LYS A 441 -16.47 23.28 0.90
C LYS A 441 -16.08 24.76 0.88
N PHE A 442 -15.75 25.31 -0.28
CA PHE A 442 -15.35 26.71 -0.43
C PHE A 442 -16.50 27.68 -0.12
N THR A 443 -17.72 27.37 -0.57
CA THR A 443 -18.89 28.24 -0.30
C THR A 443 -19.27 28.31 1.17
N ASP A 444 -18.99 27.27 1.96
CA ASP A 444 -19.22 27.27 3.40
C ASP A 444 -18.11 28.02 4.18
N ASN A 445 -16.93 28.23 3.56
CA ASN A 445 -15.73 28.80 4.21
C ASN A 445 -15.34 30.18 3.65
N ILE A 446 -16.20 31.19 3.83
CA ILE A 446 -16.02 32.54 3.23
C ILE A 446 -14.84 33.34 3.83
N SER A 447 -14.33 32.94 5.00
CA SER A 447 -13.20 33.64 5.65
C SER A 447 -11.83 33.26 5.09
N ALA A 448 -11.74 32.23 4.25
CA ALA A 448 -10.49 31.79 3.64
C ALA A 448 -10.47 32.12 2.14
N THR A 449 -9.29 32.48 1.62
CA THR A 449 -9.06 32.51 0.18
C THR A 449 -9.12 31.07 -0.33
N SER A 450 -10.13 30.78 -1.16
CA SER A 450 -10.35 29.46 -1.73
C SER A 450 -9.60 29.31 -3.05
N LEU A 451 -8.72 28.30 -3.14
CA LEU A 451 -7.91 28.02 -4.32
C LEU A 451 -8.10 26.57 -4.75
N LEU A 452 -8.58 26.36 -5.97
CA LEU A 452 -8.63 25.03 -6.59
C LEU A 452 -7.38 24.81 -7.46
N ILE A 453 -6.70 23.69 -7.29
CA ILE A 453 -5.67 23.24 -8.23
C ILE A 453 -6.24 22.09 -9.04
N ALA A 454 -6.15 22.19 -10.36
CA ALA A 454 -6.53 21.12 -11.27
C ALA A 454 -5.31 20.55 -11.99
N SER A 455 -5.16 19.22 -11.96
CA SER A 455 -4.11 18.52 -12.69
C SER A 455 -4.68 17.42 -13.62
N PRO A 456 -4.33 17.42 -14.93
CA PRO A 456 -3.52 18.43 -15.61
C PRO A 456 -4.33 19.68 -16.00
N VAL A 457 -5.61 19.52 -16.36
CA VAL A 457 -6.45 20.58 -16.92
C VAL A 457 -7.93 20.34 -16.58
N LEU A 458 -8.72 21.42 -16.48
CA LEU A 458 -10.16 21.37 -16.32
C LEU A 458 -10.87 21.23 -17.67
N HIS A 459 -11.99 20.51 -17.67
CA HIS A 459 -12.96 20.58 -18.73
C HIS A 459 -13.52 22.01 -18.87
N GLN A 460 -13.90 22.41 -20.09
CA GLN A 460 -14.36 23.79 -20.36
C GLN A 460 -15.57 24.18 -19.48
N GLU A 461 -16.53 23.28 -19.31
CA GLU A 461 -17.69 23.48 -18.44
C GLU A 461 -17.29 23.72 -16.96
N ALA A 462 -16.26 23.01 -16.48
CA ALA A 462 -15.77 23.17 -15.12
C ALA A 462 -15.08 24.53 -14.93
N ARG A 463 -14.33 25.01 -15.94
CA ARG A 463 -13.75 26.37 -15.92
C ARG A 463 -14.83 27.43 -15.89
N ASP A 464 -15.85 27.30 -16.74
CA ASP A 464 -16.93 28.27 -16.83
C ASP A 464 -17.76 28.29 -15.54
N PHE A 465 -17.99 27.12 -14.93
CA PHE A 465 -18.61 27.00 -13.62
C PHE A 465 -17.80 27.70 -12.51
N LEU A 466 -16.49 27.47 -12.42
CA LEU A 466 -15.64 28.09 -11.40
C LEU A 466 -15.56 29.62 -11.57
N LYS A 467 -15.44 30.10 -12.82
CA LYS A 467 -15.46 31.53 -13.14
C LYS A 467 -16.78 32.19 -12.77
N ALA A 468 -17.90 31.58 -13.14
CA ALA A 468 -19.24 32.11 -12.81
C ALA A 468 -19.46 32.23 -11.30
N ASN A 469 -18.78 31.39 -10.50
CA ASN A 469 -18.86 31.37 -9.05
C ASN A 469 -17.69 32.08 -8.34
N ASN A 470 -16.83 32.80 -9.06
CA ASN A 470 -15.68 33.53 -8.53
C ASN A 470 -14.69 32.68 -7.69
N ILE A 471 -14.51 31.41 -8.03
CA ILE A 471 -13.50 30.55 -7.39
C ILE A 471 -12.17 30.70 -8.13
N GLN A 472 -11.10 31.00 -7.40
CA GLN A 472 -9.75 31.04 -7.98
C GLN A 472 -9.27 29.62 -8.29
N PHE A 473 -8.67 29.43 -9.45
CA PHE A 473 -8.12 28.13 -9.83
C PHE A 473 -6.81 28.25 -10.61
N ILE A 474 -6.00 27.19 -10.53
CA ILE A 474 -4.76 27.00 -11.28
C ILE A 474 -4.84 25.65 -12.00
N GLU A 475 -4.48 25.63 -13.28
CA GLU A 475 -4.29 24.41 -14.07
C GLU A 475 -2.79 24.17 -14.28
N GLY A 476 -2.36 22.91 -14.19
CA GLY A 476 -0.99 22.52 -14.46
C GLY A 476 -0.77 21.01 -14.35
N ASP A 477 0.17 20.51 -15.14
CA ASP A 477 0.55 19.08 -15.15
C ASP A 477 1.83 18.82 -14.35
N ASN A 478 2.78 19.76 -14.44
CA ASN A 478 4.08 19.68 -13.78
C ASN A 478 4.03 20.26 -12.36
N MET A 479 4.61 19.55 -11.40
CA MET A 479 4.54 19.93 -9.99
C MET A 479 5.22 21.27 -9.69
N ASP A 480 6.34 21.57 -10.36
CA ASP A 480 7.12 22.79 -10.15
C ASP A 480 6.39 23.99 -10.76
N GLU A 481 5.79 23.81 -11.95
CA GLU A 481 4.94 24.82 -12.60
C GLU A 481 3.72 25.18 -11.72
N ILE A 482 3.00 24.16 -11.22
CA ILE A 482 1.86 24.36 -10.31
C ILE A 482 2.33 25.15 -9.09
N THR A 483 3.43 24.73 -8.46
CA THR A 483 3.98 25.38 -7.27
C THR A 483 4.31 26.85 -7.53
N ASP A 484 4.97 27.17 -8.64
CA ASP A 484 5.30 28.55 -9.01
C ASP A 484 4.05 29.41 -9.22
N LYS A 485 3.01 28.87 -9.88
CA LYS A 485 1.74 29.57 -10.06
C LYS A 485 1.05 29.84 -8.73
N VAL A 486 1.06 28.87 -7.81
CA VAL A 486 0.48 29.02 -6.47
C VAL A 486 1.19 30.12 -5.68
N ILE A 487 2.52 30.13 -5.66
CA ILE A 487 3.31 31.16 -4.97
C ILE A 487 2.98 32.55 -5.55
N LYS A 488 3.05 32.70 -6.88
CA LYS A 488 2.78 33.98 -7.55
C LYS A 488 1.39 34.52 -7.22
N LEU A 489 0.37 33.67 -7.23
CA LEU A 489 -1.01 34.06 -6.92
C LEU A 489 -1.18 34.52 -5.46
N LEU A 490 -0.54 33.79 -4.53
CA LEU A 490 -0.65 34.13 -3.10
C LEU A 490 0.16 35.36 -2.72
N GLU A 491 1.26 35.64 -3.43
CA GLU A 491 2.06 36.86 -3.26
C GLU A 491 1.44 38.08 -3.94
N SER A 492 0.81 37.95 -5.11
CA SER A 492 0.14 39.06 -5.81
C SER A 492 -1.12 39.56 -5.12
N THR A 493 -1.64 38.77 -4.17
CA THR A 493 -2.81 39.11 -3.36
C THR A 493 -2.38 39.61 -1.96
N ASN A 494 -1.14 40.11 -1.83
CA ASN A 494 -0.65 40.95 -0.73
C ASN A 494 -0.60 42.41 -1.22
#